data_AF-A0A6A6S5S6-F1
#
_entry.id   AF-A0A6A6S5S6-F1
#
_cell.length_a   1.000
_cell.length_b   1.000
_cell.length_c   1.000
_cell.angle_alpha   90.00
_cell.angle_beta   90.00
_cell.angle_gamma   90.00
#
_symmetry.space_group_name_H-M   'P 1'
#
loop_
_entity.id
_entity.type
_entity.pdbx_description
1 polymer ?
#
loop_
_entity_poly.entity_id
_entity_poly.type
_entity_poly.pdbx_seq_one_letter_code
_entity_poly.pdbx_strand_id
1 'polypeptide(L)'
;MSSLGDLRNRLSATIAEANAAGWKIIDVVPEEVQAHFQDLSELKQAREYIKEADAREADLQQKLSNTEQKLMAAEQAVKDLPDDHVQRLQDLTIATNSVLFYKSLHEAAENRANNFKKKWRELDQKQANINTVKSRADALQEECEHQKIIISNLITENRSKQNMIETAKDTHERAMEAKNQQLQALKAAQEAEAQFQKERARKYEDLDRERDEFEATVNGLVEDLEDDKVGAVTALNTVSARKRNLEQLHMTILSEVKYLRRALAQCAEVIAQCQPVVQDLVMVAPAYSVQLPETYPNGLREAAYELESFECLRNAMEDQPLDKVRAELGILGASLYNMRNTLVAITDAFTVPNEVSQQTIWDAFRFKLNGAST
;
A
#
# COMPACT_ATOMS: atom_id res chain seq x y z
N MET A 1 -179.47 0.03 -71.44
CA MET A 1 -179.45 -1.18 -72.28
C MET A 1 -178.56 -2.20 -71.60
N SER A 2 -179.10 -3.39 -71.34
CA SER A 2 -178.46 -4.63 -70.85
C SER A 2 -177.61 -4.50 -69.58
N SER A 3 -178.13 -5.01 -68.44
CA SER A 3 -177.31 -5.23 -67.25
C SER A 3 -176.14 -6.18 -67.59
N LEU A 4 -175.06 -6.16 -66.81
CA LEU A 4 -173.90 -7.05 -67.02
C LEU A 4 -174.30 -8.53 -67.05
N GLY A 5 -175.40 -8.90 -66.37
CA GLY A 5 -176.04 -10.21 -66.45
C GLY A 5 -176.74 -10.48 -67.79
N ASP A 6 -177.43 -9.49 -68.36
CA ASP A 6 -178.04 -9.58 -69.70
C ASP A 6 -177.00 -9.68 -70.82
N LEU A 7 -175.86 -9.00 -70.63
CA LEU A 7 -174.71 -9.08 -71.53
C LEU A 7 -174.05 -10.46 -71.48
N ARG A 8 -173.90 -11.04 -70.28
CA ARG A 8 -173.38 -12.41 -70.09
C ARG A 8 -174.32 -13.48 -70.65
N ASN A 9 -175.64 -13.30 -70.52
CA ASN A 9 -176.63 -14.22 -71.08
C ASN A 9 -176.71 -14.11 -72.61
N ARG A 10 -176.54 -12.90 -73.18
CA ARG A 10 -176.41 -12.73 -74.63
C ARG A 10 -175.13 -13.35 -75.17
N LEU A 11 -173.99 -13.19 -74.46
CA LEU A 11 -172.72 -13.83 -74.82
C LEU A 11 -172.76 -15.34 -74.69
N SER A 12 -173.43 -15.89 -73.66
CA SER A 12 -173.59 -17.35 -73.55
C SER A 12 -174.51 -17.90 -74.64
N ALA A 13 -175.55 -17.16 -75.03
CA ALA A 13 -176.44 -17.53 -76.12
C ALA A 13 -175.73 -17.50 -77.48
N THR A 14 -174.93 -16.47 -77.79
CA THR A 14 -174.16 -16.42 -79.04
C THR A 14 -173.03 -17.45 -79.08
N ILE A 15 -172.38 -17.77 -77.95
CA ILE A 15 -171.39 -18.85 -77.86
C ILE A 15 -172.06 -20.23 -78.04
N ALA A 16 -173.28 -20.41 -77.51
CA ALA A 16 -174.05 -21.64 -77.71
C ALA A 16 -174.51 -21.81 -79.17
N GLU A 17 -174.96 -20.74 -79.82
CA GLU A 17 -175.31 -20.73 -81.26
C GLU A 17 -174.09 -21.00 -82.15
N ALA A 18 -172.92 -20.41 -81.84
CA ALA A 18 -171.68 -20.66 -82.58
C ALA A 18 -171.18 -22.11 -82.44
N ASN A 19 -171.27 -22.70 -81.24
CA ASN A 19 -170.95 -24.11 -81.04
C ASN A 19 -171.94 -25.04 -81.76
N ALA A 20 -173.22 -24.69 -81.84
CA ALA A 20 -174.23 -25.47 -82.57
C ALA A 20 -174.04 -25.45 -84.09
N ALA A 21 -173.42 -24.38 -84.64
CA ALA A 21 -173.04 -24.27 -86.05
C ALA A 21 -171.69 -24.95 -86.40
N GLY A 22 -170.99 -25.51 -85.40
CA GLY A 22 -169.70 -26.20 -85.59
C GLY A 22 -168.47 -25.27 -85.64
N TRP A 23 -168.60 -24.01 -85.21
CA TRP A 23 -167.51 -23.04 -85.23
C TRP A 23 -166.71 -23.14 -83.94
N LYS A 24 -165.37 -23.14 -84.02
CA LYS A 24 -164.52 -23.15 -82.83
C LYS A 24 -164.50 -21.75 -82.22
N ILE A 25 -164.51 -21.66 -80.89
CA ILE A 25 -164.49 -20.40 -80.11
C ILE A 25 -163.31 -19.48 -80.50
N ILE A 26 -162.25 -20.03 -81.09
CA ILE A 26 -161.08 -19.29 -81.58
C ILE A 26 -161.42 -18.43 -82.81
N ASP A 27 -162.44 -18.78 -83.59
CA ASP A 27 -162.80 -18.10 -84.85
C ASP A 27 -163.79 -16.94 -84.66
N VAL A 28 -164.34 -16.77 -83.46
CA VAL A 28 -165.41 -15.79 -83.14
C VAL A 28 -164.94 -14.70 -82.17
N VAL A 29 -163.83 -14.96 -81.46
CA VAL A 29 -163.35 -14.07 -80.41
C VAL A 29 -162.16 -13.27 -80.95
N PRO A 30 -162.22 -11.92 -80.95
CA PRO A 30 -161.13 -11.05 -81.38
C PRO A 30 -159.82 -11.38 -80.66
N GLU A 31 -158.71 -11.29 -81.40
CA GLU A 31 -157.36 -11.65 -80.94
C GLU A 31 -156.96 -10.93 -79.64
N GLU A 32 -157.54 -9.77 -79.35
CA GLU A 32 -157.26 -9.01 -78.11
C GLU A 32 -157.75 -9.71 -76.83
N VAL A 33 -158.73 -10.62 -76.90
CA VAL A 33 -159.38 -11.22 -75.72
C VAL A 33 -158.76 -12.59 -75.33
N GLN A 34 -157.92 -13.18 -76.19
CA GLN A 34 -157.24 -14.44 -75.87
C GLN A 34 -156.21 -14.31 -74.74
N ALA A 35 -155.53 -13.16 -74.63
CA ALA A 35 -154.58 -12.90 -73.55
C ALA A 35 -155.24 -12.97 -72.15
N HIS A 36 -156.50 -12.52 -72.04
CA HIS A 36 -157.24 -12.56 -70.78
C HIS A 36 -157.65 -13.96 -70.31
N PHE A 37 -157.60 -14.97 -71.18
CA PHE A 37 -157.81 -16.35 -70.76
C PHE A 37 -156.56 -16.98 -70.13
N GLN A 38 -155.36 -16.51 -70.48
CA GLN A 38 -154.13 -16.86 -69.75
C GLN A 38 -154.18 -16.29 -68.32
N ASP A 39 -154.59 -15.03 -68.15
CA ASP A 39 -154.78 -14.38 -66.85
C ASP A 39 -155.73 -15.17 -65.92
N LEU A 40 -156.78 -15.79 -66.48
CA LEU A 40 -157.72 -16.62 -65.73
C LEU A 40 -157.11 -17.95 -65.25
N SER A 41 -156.15 -18.51 -65.98
CA SER A 41 -155.44 -19.72 -65.56
C SER A 41 -154.45 -19.45 -64.42
N GLU A 42 -153.77 -18.31 -64.46
CA GLU A 42 -152.88 -17.82 -63.40
C GLU A 42 -153.66 -17.50 -62.12
N LEU A 43 -154.86 -16.93 -62.24
CA LEU A 43 -155.77 -16.69 -61.11
C LEU A 43 -156.21 -17.98 -60.40
N LYS A 44 -156.33 -19.10 -61.13
CA LYS A 44 -156.68 -20.39 -60.53
C LYS A 44 -155.51 -20.97 -59.74
N GLN A 45 -154.29 -20.91 -60.29
CA GLN A 45 -153.08 -21.33 -59.58
C GLN A 45 -152.82 -20.46 -58.35
N ALA A 46 -153.03 -19.14 -58.44
CA ALA A 46 -152.92 -18.23 -57.31
C ALA A 46 -153.92 -18.58 -56.18
N ARG A 47 -155.16 -18.98 -56.52
CA ARG A 47 -156.14 -19.44 -55.54
C ARG A 47 -155.77 -20.77 -54.87
N GLU A 48 -155.17 -21.70 -55.60
CA GLU A 48 -154.66 -22.95 -55.02
C GLU A 48 -153.48 -22.67 -54.08
N TYR A 49 -152.56 -21.78 -54.46
CA TYR A 49 -151.46 -21.36 -53.61
C TYR A 49 -151.93 -20.68 -52.31
N ILE A 50 -152.94 -19.80 -52.38
CA ILE A 50 -153.54 -19.17 -51.19
C ILE A 50 -154.13 -20.21 -50.24
N LYS A 51 -154.88 -21.20 -50.77
CA LYS A 51 -155.40 -22.29 -49.92
C LYS A 51 -154.29 -23.10 -49.24
N GLU A 52 -153.20 -23.35 -49.95
CA GLU A 52 -152.05 -24.06 -49.38
C GLU A 52 -151.33 -23.23 -48.31
N ALA A 53 -151.24 -21.91 -48.51
CA ALA A 53 -150.69 -20.97 -47.54
C ALA A 53 -151.56 -20.88 -46.29
N ASP A 54 -152.88 -20.76 -46.43
CA ASP A 54 -153.85 -20.74 -45.31
C ASP A 54 -153.79 -22.05 -44.50
N ALA A 55 -153.65 -23.20 -45.18
CA ALA A 55 -153.49 -24.49 -44.51
C ALA A 55 -152.16 -24.59 -43.74
N ARG A 56 -151.06 -24.06 -44.30
CA ARG A 56 -149.77 -23.98 -43.61
C ARG A 56 -149.81 -23.00 -42.44
N GLU A 57 -150.50 -21.88 -42.57
CA GLU A 57 -150.64 -20.91 -41.49
C GLU A 57 -151.47 -21.49 -40.33
N ALA A 58 -152.55 -22.23 -40.62
CA ALA A 58 -153.31 -22.94 -39.60
C ALA A 58 -152.48 -24.02 -38.88
N ASP A 59 -151.68 -24.81 -39.62
CA ASP A 59 -150.77 -25.81 -39.03
C ASP A 59 -149.67 -25.15 -38.16
N LEU A 60 -149.16 -24.00 -38.59
CA LEU A 60 -148.19 -23.22 -37.81
C LEU A 60 -148.81 -22.61 -36.56
N GLN A 61 -150.01 -22.06 -36.62
CA GLN A 61 -150.73 -21.56 -35.45
C GLN A 61 -151.02 -22.69 -34.44
N GLN A 62 -151.38 -23.88 -34.93
CA GLN A 62 -151.58 -25.05 -34.09
C GLN A 62 -150.26 -25.52 -33.44
N LYS A 63 -149.14 -25.51 -34.17
CA LYS A 63 -147.82 -25.81 -33.62
C LYS A 63 -147.40 -24.81 -32.56
N LEU A 64 -147.65 -23.52 -32.79
CA LEU A 64 -147.32 -22.44 -31.86
C LEU A 64 -148.10 -22.61 -30.55
N SER A 65 -149.41 -22.86 -30.64
CA SER A 65 -150.26 -23.18 -29.49
C SER A 65 -149.77 -24.43 -28.74
N ASN A 66 -149.39 -25.49 -29.46
CA ASN A 66 -148.83 -26.70 -28.85
C ASN A 66 -147.48 -26.44 -28.15
N THR A 67 -146.62 -25.58 -28.70
CA THR A 67 -145.34 -25.22 -28.05
C THR A 67 -145.56 -24.35 -26.80
N GLU A 68 -146.51 -23.42 -26.83
CA GLU A 68 -146.86 -22.61 -25.66
C GLU A 68 -147.43 -23.48 -24.54
N GLN A 69 -148.28 -24.46 -24.87
CA GLN A 69 -148.77 -25.44 -23.89
C GLN A 69 -147.63 -26.27 -23.29
N LYS A 70 -146.66 -26.73 -24.11
CA LYS A 70 -145.49 -27.47 -23.61
C LYS A 70 -144.60 -26.62 -22.69
N LEU A 71 -144.46 -25.33 -23.00
CA LEU A 71 -143.67 -24.40 -22.19
C LEU A 71 -144.35 -24.12 -20.85
N MET A 72 -145.67 -23.86 -20.84
CA MET A 72 -146.44 -23.77 -19.61
C MET A 72 -146.38 -25.05 -18.78
N ALA A 73 -146.50 -26.22 -19.41
CA ALA A 73 -146.38 -27.51 -18.72
C ALA A 73 -144.98 -27.71 -18.10
N ALA A 74 -143.92 -27.27 -18.78
CA ALA A 74 -142.56 -27.32 -18.24
C ALA A 74 -142.34 -26.32 -17.09
N GLU A 75 -142.87 -25.10 -17.19
CA GLU A 75 -142.84 -24.11 -16.11
C GLU A 75 -143.63 -24.59 -14.88
N GLN A 76 -144.77 -25.24 -15.10
CA GLN A 76 -145.55 -25.85 -14.02
C GLN A 76 -144.80 -27.04 -13.39
N ALA A 77 -144.14 -27.89 -14.18
CA ALA A 77 -143.29 -28.98 -13.68
C ALA A 77 -142.08 -28.50 -12.87
N VAL A 78 -141.56 -27.28 -13.14
CA VAL A 78 -140.52 -26.64 -12.33
C VAL A 78 -141.09 -26.07 -11.03
N LYS A 79 -142.34 -25.60 -11.02
CA LYS A 79 -143.01 -25.16 -9.79
C LYS A 79 -143.47 -26.32 -8.90
N ASP A 80 -143.83 -27.46 -9.52
CA ASP A 80 -144.27 -28.69 -8.84
C ASP A 80 -143.09 -29.66 -8.55
N LEU A 81 -141.85 -29.16 -8.56
CA LEU A 81 -140.67 -29.92 -8.11
C LEU A 81 -140.84 -30.28 -6.63
N PRO A 82 -140.60 -31.54 -6.21
CA PRO A 82 -140.69 -31.94 -4.80
C PRO A 82 -139.74 -31.09 -3.94
N ASP A 83 -140.15 -30.75 -2.71
CA ASP A 83 -139.32 -30.01 -1.74
C ASP A 83 -137.90 -30.62 -1.58
N ASP A 84 -137.77 -31.94 -1.73
CA ASP A 84 -136.48 -32.66 -1.71
C ASP A 84 -135.49 -32.19 -2.79
N HIS A 85 -135.95 -31.77 -3.98
CA HIS A 85 -135.06 -31.26 -5.03
C HIS A 85 -134.55 -29.84 -4.72
N VAL A 86 -135.39 -28.98 -4.16
CA VAL A 86 -135.00 -27.63 -3.73
C VAL A 86 -134.00 -27.73 -2.58
N GLN A 87 -134.25 -28.63 -1.62
CA GLN A 87 -133.33 -28.90 -0.52
C GLN A 87 -131.98 -29.42 -1.01
N ARG A 88 -131.96 -30.35 -1.98
CA ARG A 88 -130.70 -30.82 -2.60
C ARG A 88 -129.90 -29.72 -3.32
N LEU A 89 -130.56 -28.75 -3.96
CA LEU A 89 -129.86 -27.61 -4.59
C LEU A 89 -129.23 -26.69 -3.54
N GLN A 90 -129.92 -26.48 -2.41
CA GLN A 90 -129.38 -25.72 -1.28
C GLN A 90 -128.19 -26.47 -0.66
N ASP A 91 -128.31 -27.77 -0.42
CA ASP A 91 -127.22 -28.62 0.10
C ASP A 91 -126.01 -28.61 -0.84
N LEU A 92 -126.23 -28.71 -2.15
CA LEU A 92 -125.18 -28.62 -3.16
C LEU A 92 -124.50 -27.24 -3.14
N THR A 93 -125.26 -26.17 -2.95
CA THR A 93 -124.71 -24.81 -2.84
C THR A 93 -123.88 -24.65 -1.57
N ILE A 94 -124.36 -25.15 -0.43
CA ILE A 94 -123.63 -25.14 0.85
C ILE A 94 -122.35 -25.97 0.73
N ALA A 95 -122.41 -27.16 0.12
CA ALA A 95 -121.25 -28.00 -0.13
C ALA A 95 -120.25 -27.34 -1.10
N THR A 96 -120.73 -26.67 -2.14
CA THR A 96 -119.85 -25.96 -3.08
C THR A 96 -119.13 -24.80 -2.39
N ASN A 97 -119.85 -24.02 -1.59
CA ASN A 97 -119.27 -22.91 -0.83
C ASN A 97 -118.28 -23.39 0.23
N SER A 98 -118.57 -24.49 0.93
CA SER A 98 -117.63 -25.07 1.89
C SER A 98 -116.37 -25.58 1.20
N VAL A 99 -116.49 -26.24 0.04
CA VAL A 99 -115.34 -26.66 -0.78
C VAL A 99 -114.50 -25.46 -1.22
N LEU A 100 -115.11 -24.36 -1.68
CA LEU A 100 -114.38 -23.14 -2.07
C LEU A 100 -113.68 -22.50 -0.86
N PHE A 101 -114.33 -22.45 0.29
CA PHE A 101 -113.74 -21.94 1.52
C PHE A 101 -112.51 -22.77 1.93
N TYR A 102 -112.62 -24.10 1.99
CA TYR A 102 -111.50 -24.96 2.36
C TYR A 102 -110.38 -24.95 1.32
N LYS A 103 -110.70 -24.81 0.02
CA LYS A 103 -109.69 -24.61 -1.04
C LYS A 103 -108.90 -23.32 -0.82
N SER A 104 -109.57 -22.19 -0.60
CA SER A 104 -108.87 -20.92 -0.36
C SER A 104 -108.04 -20.94 0.94
N LEU A 105 -108.54 -21.61 1.99
CA LEU A 105 -107.80 -21.83 3.23
C LEU A 105 -106.55 -22.70 3.00
N HIS A 106 -106.67 -23.76 2.20
CA HIS A 106 -105.56 -24.63 1.83
C HIS A 106 -104.50 -23.87 1.02
N GLU A 107 -104.90 -23.13 -0.02
CA GLU A 107 -104.00 -22.30 -0.82
C GLU A 107 -103.28 -21.24 0.01
N ALA A 108 -103.99 -20.59 0.95
CA ALA A 108 -103.38 -19.62 1.86
C ALA A 108 -102.35 -20.28 2.81
N ALA A 109 -102.67 -21.46 3.33
CA ALA A 109 -101.76 -22.24 4.18
C ALA A 109 -100.53 -22.72 3.39
N GLU A 110 -100.73 -23.19 2.16
CA GLU A 110 -99.64 -23.62 1.26
C GLU A 110 -98.73 -22.45 0.90
N ASN A 111 -99.29 -21.30 0.53
CA ASN A 111 -98.54 -20.07 0.27
C ASN A 111 -97.73 -19.64 1.50
N ARG A 112 -98.31 -19.72 2.70
CA ARG A 112 -97.61 -19.42 3.95
C ARG A 112 -96.48 -20.40 4.22
N ALA A 113 -96.70 -21.70 4.03
CA ALA A 113 -95.69 -22.74 4.17
C ALA A 113 -94.53 -22.55 3.16
N ASN A 114 -94.85 -22.24 1.91
CA ASN A 114 -93.85 -21.95 0.86
C ASN A 114 -93.01 -20.72 1.20
N ASN A 115 -93.63 -19.66 1.72
CA ASN A 115 -92.92 -18.47 2.20
C ASN A 115 -91.99 -18.79 3.38
N PHE A 116 -92.44 -19.59 4.35
CA PHE A 116 -91.58 -20.02 5.45
C PHE A 116 -90.42 -20.89 4.96
N LYS A 117 -90.67 -21.83 4.04
CA LYS A 117 -89.64 -22.67 3.42
C LYS A 117 -88.60 -21.83 2.67
N LYS A 118 -89.02 -20.79 1.94
CA LYS A 118 -88.11 -19.85 1.28
C LYS A 118 -87.26 -19.08 2.29
N LYS A 119 -87.88 -18.48 3.31
CA LYS A 119 -87.16 -17.77 4.38
C LYS A 119 -86.17 -18.67 5.13
N TRP A 120 -86.56 -19.92 5.40
CA TRP A 120 -85.68 -20.90 6.03
C TRP A 120 -84.43 -21.17 5.18
N ARG A 121 -84.61 -21.43 3.87
CA ARG A 121 -83.48 -21.63 2.95
C ARG A 121 -82.56 -20.42 2.87
N GLU A 122 -83.13 -19.21 2.86
CA GLU A 122 -82.34 -17.97 2.87
C GLU A 122 -81.53 -17.82 4.17
N LEU A 123 -82.10 -18.20 5.32
CA LEU A 123 -81.39 -18.21 6.60
C LEU A 123 -80.30 -19.27 6.65
N ASP A 124 -80.57 -20.49 6.18
CA ASP A 124 -79.55 -21.56 6.07
C ASP A 124 -78.37 -21.12 5.20
N GLN A 125 -78.65 -20.49 4.04
CA GLN A 125 -77.61 -19.98 3.16
C GLN A 125 -76.79 -18.87 3.84
N LYS A 126 -77.44 -17.95 4.57
CA LYS A 126 -76.74 -16.92 5.34
C LYS A 126 -75.87 -17.54 6.44
N GLN A 127 -76.36 -18.56 7.14
CA GLN A 127 -75.59 -19.25 8.16
C GLN A 127 -74.37 -19.97 7.56
N ALA A 128 -74.53 -20.63 6.42
CA ALA A 128 -73.42 -21.25 5.70
C ALA A 128 -72.36 -20.20 5.32
N ASN A 129 -72.76 -19.03 4.81
CA ASN A 129 -71.85 -17.94 4.48
C ASN A 129 -71.16 -17.35 5.72
N ILE A 130 -71.84 -17.23 6.86
CA ILE A 130 -71.22 -16.79 8.11
C ILE A 130 -70.17 -17.81 8.56
N ASN A 131 -70.46 -19.11 8.47
CA ASN A 131 -69.53 -20.16 8.84
C ASN A 131 -68.28 -20.17 7.95
N THR A 132 -68.42 -19.94 6.63
CA THR A 132 -67.27 -19.85 5.71
C THR A 132 -66.42 -18.61 5.98
N VAL A 133 -67.05 -17.45 6.25
CA VAL A 133 -66.33 -16.23 6.64
C VAL A 133 -65.61 -16.42 7.97
N LYS A 134 -66.25 -17.05 8.96
CA LYS A 134 -65.64 -17.34 10.26
C LYS A 134 -64.42 -18.26 10.11
N SER A 135 -64.55 -19.37 9.38
CA SER A 135 -63.43 -20.28 9.12
C SER A 135 -62.26 -19.58 8.41
N ARG A 136 -62.55 -18.67 7.47
CA ARG A 136 -61.51 -17.85 6.83
C ARG A 136 -60.86 -16.86 7.80
N ALA A 137 -61.63 -16.24 8.69
CA ALA A 137 -61.10 -15.35 9.71
C ALA A 137 -60.18 -16.09 10.69
N ASP A 138 -60.59 -17.29 11.13
CA ASP A 138 -59.79 -18.14 12.01
C ASP A 138 -58.46 -18.55 11.32
N ALA A 139 -58.51 -18.97 10.04
CA ALA A 139 -57.30 -19.30 9.27
C ALA A 139 -56.35 -18.11 9.08
N LEU A 140 -56.89 -16.92 8.79
CA LEU A 140 -56.08 -15.70 8.69
C LEU A 140 -55.47 -15.30 10.04
N GLN A 141 -56.18 -15.53 11.14
CA GLN A 141 -55.67 -15.26 12.49
C GLN A 141 -54.51 -16.21 12.83
N GLU A 142 -54.63 -17.50 12.51
CA GLU A 142 -53.53 -18.47 12.66
C GLU A 142 -52.31 -18.07 11.83
N GLU A 143 -52.51 -17.65 10.58
CA GLU A 143 -51.43 -17.18 9.70
C GLU A 143 -50.75 -15.92 10.28
N CYS A 144 -51.53 -14.96 10.81
CA CYS A 144 -50.99 -13.76 11.44
C CYS A 144 -50.15 -14.09 12.68
N GLU A 145 -50.61 -15.00 13.54
CA GLU A 145 -49.84 -15.43 14.71
C GLU A 145 -48.57 -16.17 14.30
N HIS A 146 -48.64 -17.03 13.27
CA HIS A 146 -47.46 -17.70 12.73
C HIS A 146 -46.42 -16.69 12.19
N GLN A 147 -46.86 -15.69 11.43
CA GLN A 147 -45.98 -14.64 10.91
C GLN A 147 -45.37 -13.78 12.04
N LYS A 148 -46.12 -13.46 13.09
CA LYS A 148 -45.59 -12.76 14.28
C LYS A 148 -44.45 -13.55 14.94
N ILE A 149 -44.61 -14.87 15.07
CA ILE A 149 -43.57 -15.75 15.61
C ILE A 149 -42.33 -15.72 14.72
N ILE A 150 -42.49 -15.84 13.39
CA ILE A 150 -41.37 -15.76 12.44
C ILE A 150 -40.64 -14.43 12.56
N ILE A 151 -41.36 -13.30 12.59
CA ILE A 151 -40.77 -11.97 12.73
C ILE A 151 -39.99 -11.84 14.04
N SER A 152 -40.56 -12.32 15.16
CA SER A 152 -39.88 -12.33 16.46
C SER A 152 -38.56 -13.12 16.43
N ASN A 153 -38.59 -14.30 15.80
CA ASN A 153 -37.39 -15.13 15.62
C ASN A 153 -36.33 -14.43 14.77
N LEU A 154 -36.72 -13.82 13.65
CA LEU A 154 -35.82 -13.07 12.77
C LEU A 154 -35.22 -11.84 13.46
N ILE A 155 -36.00 -11.11 14.28
CA ILE A 155 -35.49 -9.99 15.08
C ILE A 155 -34.43 -10.49 16.08
N THR A 156 -34.69 -11.62 16.73
CA THR A 156 -33.76 -12.23 17.69
C THR A 156 -32.47 -12.69 17.02
N GLU A 157 -32.57 -13.34 15.86
CA GLU A 157 -31.42 -13.76 15.07
C GLU A 157 -30.60 -12.56 14.55
N ASN A 158 -31.27 -11.51 14.08
CA ASN A 158 -30.62 -10.29 13.61
C ASN A 158 -29.86 -9.60 14.74
N ARG A 159 -30.46 -9.47 15.93
CA ARG A 159 -29.78 -8.98 17.14
C ARG A 159 -28.57 -9.82 17.51
N SER A 160 -28.68 -11.15 17.45
CA SER A 160 -27.57 -12.05 17.73
C SER A 160 -26.42 -11.83 16.73
N LYS A 161 -26.72 -11.75 15.43
CA LYS A 161 -25.73 -11.46 14.38
C LYS A 161 -25.09 -10.09 14.56
N GLN A 162 -25.86 -9.07 14.93
CA GLN A 162 -25.34 -7.74 15.21
C GLN A 162 -24.34 -7.75 16.38
N ASN A 163 -24.66 -8.45 17.48
CA ASN A 163 -23.74 -8.61 18.61
C ASN A 163 -22.46 -9.37 18.22
N MET A 164 -22.57 -10.39 17.36
CA MET A 164 -21.39 -11.11 16.84
C MET A 164 -20.50 -10.19 15.99
N ILE A 165 -21.10 -9.35 15.14
CA ILE A 165 -20.37 -8.36 14.33
C ILE A 165 -19.67 -7.35 15.23
N GLU A 166 -20.33 -6.85 16.26
CA GLU A 166 -19.75 -5.89 17.21
C GLU A 166 -18.57 -6.51 17.97
N THR A 167 -18.74 -7.73 18.48
CA THR A 167 -17.64 -8.49 19.11
C THR A 167 -16.48 -8.73 18.15
N ALA A 168 -16.76 -9.05 16.88
CA ALA A 168 -15.74 -9.23 15.86
C ALA A 168 -15.00 -7.92 15.56
N LYS A 169 -15.70 -6.78 15.51
CA LYS A 169 -15.08 -5.46 15.35
C LYS A 169 -14.16 -5.12 16.51
N ASP A 170 -14.63 -5.28 17.75
CA ASP A 170 -13.84 -5.02 18.95
C ASP A 170 -12.57 -5.88 19.00
N THR A 171 -12.68 -7.17 18.66
CA THR A 171 -11.53 -8.07 18.63
C THR A 171 -10.54 -7.71 17.53
N HIS A 172 -11.03 -7.33 16.34
CA HIS A 172 -10.18 -6.84 15.26
C HIS A 172 -9.49 -5.51 15.60
N GLU A 173 -10.20 -4.58 16.22
CA GLU A 173 -9.65 -3.28 16.63
C GLU A 173 -8.53 -3.46 17.65
N ARG A 174 -8.75 -4.28 18.69
CA ARG A 174 -7.70 -4.64 19.67
C ARG A 174 -6.50 -5.33 19.02
N ALA A 175 -6.74 -6.23 18.05
CA ALA A 175 -5.66 -6.90 17.33
C ALA A 175 -4.84 -5.91 16.48
N MET A 176 -5.50 -4.93 15.84
CA MET A 176 -4.86 -3.86 15.08
C MET A 176 -4.05 -2.93 15.99
N GLU A 177 -4.59 -2.54 17.14
CA GLU A 177 -3.87 -1.76 18.15
C GLU A 177 -2.63 -2.50 18.66
N ALA A 178 -2.76 -3.77 19.02
CA ALA A 178 -1.62 -4.60 19.46
C ALA A 178 -0.56 -4.73 18.36
N LYS A 179 -0.96 -4.89 17.09
CA LYS A 179 -0.03 -4.92 15.95
C LYS A 179 0.65 -3.58 15.71
N ASN A 180 -0.07 -2.47 15.83
CA ASN A 180 0.50 -1.13 15.74
C ASN A 180 1.51 -0.87 16.87
N GLN A 181 1.23 -1.29 18.10
CA GLN A 181 2.17 -1.22 19.22
C GLN A 181 3.42 -2.06 18.94
N GLN A 182 3.27 -3.29 18.43
CA GLN A 182 4.41 -4.13 18.02
C GLN A 182 5.26 -3.46 16.94
N LEU A 183 4.63 -2.87 15.92
CA LEU A 183 5.34 -2.17 14.84
C LEU A 183 6.08 -0.93 15.35
N GLN A 184 5.48 -0.16 16.26
CA GLN A 184 6.14 0.98 16.89
C GLN A 184 7.34 0.54 17.73
N ALA A 185 7.22 -0.52 18.52
CA ALA A 185 8.32 -1.07 19.31
C ALA A 185 9.47 -1.56 18.42
N LEU A 186 9.15 -2.22 17.30
CA LEU A 186 10.15 -2.72 16.35
C LEU A 186 10.87 -1.57 15.63
N LYS A 187 10.14 -0.51 15.23
CA LYS A 187 10.75 0.71 14.68
C LYS A 187 11.69 1.38 15.68
N ALA A 188 11.26 1.54 16.93
CA ALA A 188 12.11 2.11 17.98
C ALA A 188 13.37 1.27 18.24
N ALA A 189 13.26 -0.06 18.24
CA ALA A 189 14.40 -0.95 18.36
C ALA A 189 15.37 -0.83 17.17
N GLN A 190 14.85 -0.75 15.95
CA GLN A 190 15.66 -0.57 14.74
C GLN A 190 16.36 0.80 14.72
N GLU A 191 15.69 1.87 15.15
CA GLU A 191 16.29 3.20 15.30
C GLU A 191 17.42 3.19 16.34
N ALA A 192 17.21 2.53 17.49
CA ALA A 192 18.23 2.37 18.53
C ALA A 192 19.43 1.56 18.02
N GLU A 193 19.21 0.48 17.28
CA GLU A 193 20.29 -0.31 16.68
C GLU A 193 21.06 0.50 15.64
N ALA A 194 20.37 1.27 14.79
CA ALA A 194 21.01 2.14 13.81
C ALA A 194 21.86 3.24 14.48
N GLN A 195 21.40 3.80 15.60
CA GLN A 195 22.18 4.75 16.41
C GLN A 195 23.42 4.08 17.01
N PHE A 196 23.26 2.89 17.61
CA PHE A 196 24.38 2.12 18.16
C PHE A 196 25.44 1.80 17.10
N GLN A 197 25.02 1.39 15.90
CA GLN A 197 25.95 1.13 14.79
C GLN A 197 26.67 2.40 14.32
N LYS A 198 25.98 3.55 14.27
CA LYS A 198 26.62 4.85 13.96
C LYS A 198 27.64 5.27 15.02
N GLU A 199 27.32 5.10 16.30
CA GLU A 199 28.27 5.38 17.39
C GLU A 199 29.47 4.44 17.32
N ARG A 200 29.26 3.15 17.03
CA ARG A 200 30.33 2.18 16.87
C ARG A 200 31.23 2.52 15.66
N ALA A 201 30.63 2.92 14.53
CA ALA A 201 31.38 3.37 13.36
C ALA A 201 32.24 4.60 13.67
N ARG A 202 31.69 5.60 14.39
CA ARG A 202 32.47 6.77 14.85
C ARG A 202 33.63 6.37 15.74
N LYS A 203 33.42 5.46 16.70
CA LYS A 203 34.50 4.96 17.55
C LYS A 203 35.60 4.27 16.76
N TYR A 204 35.27 3.52 15.71
CA TYR A 204 36.28 2.92 14.84
C TYR A 204 37.02 3.98 14.01
N GLU A 205 36.33 4.98 13.47
CA GLU A 205 36.97 6.09 12.77
C GLU A 205 37.93 6.88 13.68
N ASP A 206 37.54 7.12 14.94
CA ASP A 206 38.38 7.80 15.92
C ASP A 206 39.61 6.95 16.29
N LEU A 207 39.44 5.63 16.49
CA LEU A 207 40.56 4.71 16.73
C LEU A 207 41.51 4.60 15.53
N ASP A 208 41.00 4.62 14.30
CA ASP A 208 41.85 4.63 13.10
C ASP A 208 42.64 5.93 13.00
N ARG A 209 42.05 7.09 13.34
CA ARG A 209 42.79 8.36 13.44
C ARG A 209 43.88 8.31 14.51
N GLU A 210 43.57 7.82 15.71
CA GLU A 210 44.55 7.66 16.78
C GLU A 210 45.69 6.71 16.36
N ARG A 211 45.39 5.63 15.62
CA ARG A 211 46.39 4.73 15.06
C ARG A 211 47.30 5.46 14.08
N ASP A 212 46.75 6.22 13.15
CA ASP A 212 47.52 6.95 12.14
C ASP A 212 48.40 8.04 12.80
N GLU A 213 47.90 8.74 13.84
CA GLU A 213 48.67 9.69 14.63
C GLU A 213 49.81 9.02 15.42
N PHE A 214 49.54 7.85 16.00
CA PHE A 214 50.55 7.05 16.69
C PHE A 214 51.63 6.54 15.73
N GLU A 215 51.25 6.01 14.57
CA GLU A 215 52.19 5.57 13.54
C GLU A 215 53.05 6.74 13.03
N ALA A 216 52.45 7.92 12.80
CA ALA A 216 53.18 9.12 12.40
C ALA A 216 54.20 9.57 13.47
N THR A 217 53.82 9.56 14.75
CA THR A 217 54.73 9.93 15.84
C THR A 217 55.84 8.91 16.06
N VAL A 218 55.56 7.61 15.93
CA VAL A 218 56.59 6.56 15.99
C VAL A 218 57.57 6.70 14.82
N ASN A 219 57.08 6.91 13.60
CA ASN A 219 57.94 7.10 12.44
C ASN A 219 58.82 8.36 12.58
N GLY A 220 58.27 9.46 13.08
CA GLY A 220 59.06 10.67 13.37
C GLY A 220 60.14 10.44 14.42
N LEU A 221 59.85 9.70 15.50
CA LEU A 221 60.85 9.32 16.51
C LEU A 221 61.96 8.43 15.93
N VAL A 222 61.62 7.52 15.01
CA VAL A 222 62.61 6.68 14.32
C VAL A 222 63.51 7.55 13.45
N GLU A 223 62.96 8.47 12.66
CA GLU A 223 63.73 9.42 11.84
C GLU A 223 64.66 10.27 12.71
N ASP A 224 64.16 10.86 13.80
CA ASP A 224 64.96 11.65 14.74
C ASP A 224 66.13 10.82 15.34
N LEU A 225 65.87 9.56 15.71
CA LEU A 225 66.90 8.67 16.25
C LEU A 225 67.93 8.25 15.19
N GLU A 226 67.52 8.08 13.94
CA GLU A 226 68.41 7.79 12.83
C GLU A 226 69.32 8.98 12.53
N ASP A 227 68.77 10.20 12.52
CA ASP A 227 69.52 11.44 12.37
C ASP A 227 70.49 11.67 13.53
N ASP A 228 70.06 11.48 14.78
CA ASP A 228 70.92 11.57 15.96
C ASP A 228 72.05 10.54 15.90
N LYS A 229 71.77 9.32 15.45
CA LYS A 229 72.79 8.27 15.26
C LYS A 229 73.82 8.68 14.21
N VAL A 230 73.39 9.23 13.08
CA VAL A 230 74.30 9.74 12.03
C VAL A 230 75.13 10.91 12.59
N GLY A 231 74.50 11.83 13.32
CA GLY A 231 75.15 12.94 14.03
C GLY A 231 76.21 12.45 15.03
N ALA A 232 75.89 11.45 15.85
CA ALA A 232 76.79 10.87 16.82
C ALA A 232 77.98 10.16 16.14
N VAL A 233 77.75 9.41 15.07
CA VAL A 233 78.82 8.73 14.31
C VAL A 233 79.76 9.73 13.65
N THR A 234 79.24 10.81 13.06
CA THR A 234 80.06 11.87 12.45
C THR A 234 80.88 12.61 13.50
N ALA A 235 80.28 12.97 14.65
CA ALA A 235 80.99 13.56 15.79
C ALA A 235 82.08 12.63 16.34
N LEU A 236 81.80 11.33 16.49
CA LEU A 236 82.79 10.36 16.97
C LEU A 236 83.96 10.22 15.98
N ASN A 237 83.68 10.18 14.68
CA ASN A 237 84.72 10.10 13.65
C ASN A 237 85.61 11.35 13.64
N THR A 238 85.04 12.55 13.76
CA THR A 238 85.82 13.80 13.82
C THR A 238 86.69 13.88 15.08
N VAL A 239 86.17 13.51 16.25
CA VAL A 239 86.94 13.44 17.50
C VAL A 239 88.04 12.39 17.42
N SER A 240 87.74 11.21 16.86
CA SER A 240 88.72 10.14 16.69
C SER A 240 89.85 10.54 15.75
N ALA A 241 89.55 11.21 14.64
CA ALA A 241 90.55 11.74 13.71
C ALA A 241 91.42 12.81 14.39
N ARG A 242 90.80 13.76 15.11
CA ARG A 242 91.53 14.78 15.87
C ARG A 242 92.46 14.17 16.92
N LYS A 243 92.00 13.16 17.66
CA LYS A 243 92.81 12.46 18.66
C LYS A 243 94.02 11.78 18.01
N ARG A 244 93.84 11.04 16.91
CA ARG A 244 94.95 10.41 16.17
C ARG A 244 95.99 11.44 15.73
N ASN A 245 95.55 12.58 15.19
CA ASN A 245 96.45 13.64 14.76
C ASN A 245 97.24 14.25 15.93
N LEU A 246 96.58 14.45 17.08
CA LEU A 246 97.25 14.95 18.30
C LEU A 246 98.25 13.94 18.86
N GLU A 247 97.90 12.65 18.91
CA GLU A 247 98.80 11.58 19.36
C GLU A 247 100.03 11.48 18.45
N GLN A 248 99.83 11.55 17.13
CA GLN A 248 100.92 11.55 16.15
C GLN A 248 101.85 12.75 16.36
N LEU A 249 101.30 13.97 16.48
CA LEU A 249 102.08 15.17 16.73
C LEU A 249 102.86 15.10 18.05
N HIS A 250 102.23 14.59 19.11
CA HIS A 250 102.87 14.41 20.41
C HIS A 250 104.07 13.46 20.35
N MET A 251 103.93 12.32 19.66
CA MET A 251 105.01 11.36 19.48
C MET A 251 106.17 11.96 18.68
N THR A 252 105.88 12.74 17.64
CA THR A 252 106.88 13.47 16.86
C THR A 252 107.66 14.46 17.73
N ILE A 253 106.96 15.30 18.49
CA ILE A 253 107.58 16.26 19.42
C ILE A 253 108.47 15.55 20.44
N LEU A 254 107.99 14.47 21.07
CA LEU A 254 108.77 13.71 22.05
C LEU A 254 110.04 13.12 21.43
N SER A 255 109.94 12.60 20.20
CA SER A 255 111.09 12.05 19.48
C SER A 255 112.12 13.13 19.13
N GLU A 256 111.70 14.32 18.69
CA GLU A 256 112.58 15.46 18.42
C GLU A 256 113.28 15.98 19.69
N VAL A 257 112.52 16.18 20.77
CA VAL A 257 113.04 16.65 22.07
C VAL A 257 114.10 15.70 22.62
N LYS A 258 113.94 14.38 22.42
CA LYS A 258 114.89 13.38 22.91
C LYS A 258 116.30 13.61 22.37
N TYR A 259 116.45 13.84 21.07
CA TYR A 259 117.74 14.09 20.43
C TYR A 259 118.33 15.44 20.85
N LEU A 260 117.52 16.50 20.87
CA LEU A 260 117.95 17.83 21.34
C LEU A 260 118.42 17.81 22.79
N ARG A 261 117.69 17.12 23.67
CA ARG A 261 118.07 16.98 25.08
C ARG A 261 119.41 16.25 25.24
N ARG A 262 119.65 15.20 24.45
CA ARG A 262 120.93 14.47 24.47
C ARG A 262 122.07 15.33 23.96
N ALA A 263 121.90 16.01 22.83
CA ALA A 263 122.88 16.95 22.30
C ALA A 263 123.22 18.06 23.31
N LEU A 264 122.20 18.66 23.95
CA LEU A 264 122.39 19.66 25.00
C LEU A 264 123.15 19.09 26.20
N ALA A 265 122.79 17.90 26.68
CA ALA A 265 123.48 17.26 27.79
C ALA A 265 124.96 17.00 27.49
N GLN A 266 125.27 16.53 26.28
CA GLN A 266 126.63 16.32 25.81
C GLN A 266 127.42 17.63 25.73
N CYS A 267 126.85 18.67 25.13
CA CYS A 267 127.48 19.99 25.10
C CYS A 267 127.66 20.60 26.51
N ALA A 268 126.71 20.38 27.43
CA ALA A 268 126.82 20.84 28.81
C ALA A 268 127.92 20.09 29.58
N GLU A 269 128.08 18.78 29.36
CA GLU A 269 129.17 18.00 29.93
C GLU A 269 130.54 18.49 29.43
N VAL A 270 130.64 18.75 28.12
CA VAL A 270 131.81 19.36 27.48
C VAL A 270 132.12 20.75 28.09
N ILE A 271 131.11 21.60 28.32
CA ILE A 271 131.27 22.89 29.01
C ILE A 271 131.77 22.69 30.45
N ALA A 272 131.18 21.75 31.19
CA ALA A 272 131.58 21.46 32.57
C ALA A 272 133.03 20.97 32.67
N GLN A 273 133.49 20.18 31.69
CA GLN A 273 134.90 19.77 31.57
C GLN A 273 135.82 20.94 31.20
N CYS A 274 135.33 21.91 30.41
CA CYS A 274 136.05 23.14 30.06
C CYS A 274 136.18 24.12 31.24
N GLN A 275 135.22 24.17 32.14
CA GLN A 275 135.17 25.13 33.23
C GLN A 275 136.43 25.15 34.13
N PRO A 276 136.95 24.02 34.66
CA PRO A 276 138.16 24.03 35.48
C PRO A 276 139.39 24.47 34.68
N VAL A 277 139.50 24.06 33.40
CA VAL A 277 140.57 24.48 32.49
C VAL A 277 140.59 26.00 32.32
N VAL A 278 139.43 26.61 32.10
CA VAL A 278 139.30 28.07 31.99
C VAL A 278 139.55 28.76 33.34
N GLN A 279 139.10 28.19 34.45
CA GLN A 279 139.38 28.74 35.79
C GLN A 279 140.88 28.73 36.12
N ASP A 280 141.58 27.65 35.80
CA ASP A 280 143.03 27.52 35.99
C ASP A 280 143.81 28.53 35.13
N LEU A 281 143.37 28.76 33.88
CA LEU A 281 143.92 29.79 32.99
C LEU A 281 143.74 31.22 33.52
N VAL A 282 142.71 31.47 34.33
CA VAL A 282 142.37 32.81 34.85
C VAL A 282 142.97 33.05 36.25
N MET A 283 143.14 32.00 37.08
CA MET A 283 143.43 32.14 38.51
C MET A 283 144.90 31.90 38.92
N VAL A 284 145.76 31.29 38.09
CA VAL A 284 147.13 30.93 38.49
C VAL A 284 148.20 31.50 37.53
N ALA A 285 149.26 32.07 38.11
CA ALA A 285 150.46 32.56 37.43
C ALA A 285 151.13 31.45 36.56
N PRO A 286 151.82 31.82 35.47
CA PRO A 286 152.03 30.96 34.30
C PRO A 286 153.10 29.90 34.59
N ALA A 287 152.69 28.65 34.86
CA ALA A 287 153.67 27.55 34.97
C ALA A 287 153.18 26.14 34.58
N TYR A 288 151.90 25.93 34.21
CA TYR A 288 151.43 24.61 33.81
C TYR A 288 150.82 24.62 32.41
N SER A 289 151.25 23.66 31.58
CA SER A 289 150.64 23.34 30.29
C SER A 289 149.23 22.82 30.54
N VAL A 290 148.23 23.65 30.31
CA VAL A 290 146.83 23.26 30.44
C VAL A 290 146.47 22.37 29.25
N GLN A 291 146.20 21.10 29.50
CA GLN A 291 145.73 20.15 28.48
C GLN A 291 144.24 19.88 28.66
N LEU A 292 143.49 19.90 27.56
CA LEU A 292 142.10 19.48 27.57
C LEU A 292 142.01 17.96 27.77
N PRO A 293 140.99 17.45 28.50
CA PRO A 293 140.75 16.02 28.63
C PRO A 293 140.56 15.34 27.26
N GLU A 294 141.13 14.13 27.08
CA GLU A 294 141.01 13.36 25.83
C GLU A 294 139.56 12.96 25.47
N THR A 295 138.63 13.06 26.44
CA THR A 295 137.20 12.77 26.27
C THR A 295 136.44 13.87 25.53
N TYR A 296 137.01 15.06 25.40
CA TYR A 296 136.36 16.26 24.85
C TYR A 296 135.93 16.12 23.37
N PRO A 297 136.79 15.63 22.46
CA PRO A 297 136.41 15.47 21.05
C PRO A 297 135.32 14.41 20.85
N ASN A 298 135.25 13.42 21.76
CA ASN A 298 134.21 12.39 21.72
C ASN A 298 132.84 12.98 22.10
N GLY A 299 132.75 13.78 23.17
CA GLY A 299 131.49 14.46 23.55
C GLY A 299 130.96 15.41 22.47
N LEU A 300 131.85 16.15 21.80
CA LEU A 300 131.46 17.01 20.67
C LEU A 300 131.02 16.24 19.41
N ARG A 301 131.59 15.06 19.19
CA ARG A 301 131.21 14.16 18.09
C ARG A 301 129.87 13.49 18.39
N GLU A 302 129.64 13.06 19.62
CA GLU A 302 128.35 12.52 20.06
C GLU A 302 127.23 13.57 20.00
N ALA A 303 127.51 14.81 20.43
CA ALA A 303 126.58 15.93 20.24
C ALA A 303 126.28 16.20 18.75
N ALA A 304 127.26 16.03 17.87
CA ALA A 304 127.08 16.13 16.42
C ALA A 304 126.12 15.07 15.89
N TYR A 305 126.33 13.80 16.26
CA TYR A 305 125.49 12.69 15.82
C TYR A 305 124.06 12.82 16.33
N GLU A 306 123.86 13.32 17.56
CA GLU A 306 122.52 13.55 18.11
C GLU A 306 121.81 14.73 17.38
N LEU A 307 122.54 15.78 16.98
CA LEU A 307 121.98 16.88 16.17
C LEU A 307 121.68 16.46 14.72
N GLU A 308 122.54 15.67 14.09
CA GLU A 308 122.30 15.10 12.77
C GLU A 308 121.11 14.13 12.79
N SER A 309 120.99 13.33 13.86
CA SER A 309 119.83 12.47 14.08
C SER A 309 118.54 13.27 14.27
N PHE A 310 118.61 14.42 14.96
CA PHE A 310 117.49 15.36 15.07
C PHE A 310 117.09 15.93 13.70
N GLU A 311 118.04 16.38 12.88
CA GLU A 311 117.77 16.92 11.54
C GLU A 311 117.20 15.84 10.60
N CYS A 312 117.78 14.64 10.61
CA CYS A 312 117.27 13.52 9.83
C CYS A 312 115.83 13.17 10.21
N LEU A 313 115.52 13.14 11.51
CA LEU A 313 114.18 12.89 12.03
C LEU A 313 113.21 14.01 11.64
N ARG A 314 113.64 15.27 11.74
CA ARG A 314 112.84 16.44 11.40
C ARG A 314 112.49 16.46 9.91
N ASN A 315 113.46 16.16 9.04
CA ASN A 315 113.26 16.06 7.59
C ASN A 315 112.37 14.87 7.21
N ALA A 316 112.53 13.72 7.87
CA ALA A 316 111.63 12.57 7.67
C ALA A 316 110.18 12.86 8.08
N MET A 317 109.94 13.91 8.87
CA MET A 317 108.62 14.32 9.36
C MET A 317 108.22 15.72 8.85
N GLU A 318 108.73 16.12 7.68
CA GLU A 318 108.43 17.40 7.05
C GLU A 318 106.95 17.51 6.61
N ASP A 319 106.35 16.41 6.17
CA ASP A 319 104.94 16.33 5.75
C ASP A 319 103.93 16.45 6.91
N GLN A 320 104.41 16.42 8.16
CA GLN A 320 103.53 16.58 9.32
C GLN A 320 103.31 18.07 9.62
N PRO A 321 102.09 18.47 10.02
CA PRO A 321 101.77 19.88 10.25
C PRO A 321 102.75 20.51 11.26
N LEU A 322 103.35 21.63 10.85
CA LEU A 322 104.20 22.44 11.71
C LEU A 322 103.35 23.09 12.81
N ASP A 323 103.45 22.54 14.01
CA ASP A 323 102.94 23.20 15.22
C ASP A 323 104.00 24.15 15.79
N LYS A 324 103.55 25.15 16.54
CA LYS A 324 104.38 26.15 17.22
C LYS A 324 105.51 25.50 18.01
N VAL A 325 105.22 24.37 18.68
CA VAL A 325 106.23 23.62 19.45
C VAL A 325 107.33 23.05 18.56
N ARG A 326 107.01 22.44 17.41
CA ARG A 326 108.03 21.92 16.47
C ARG A 326 108.85 23.04 15.83
N ALA A 327 108.25 24.20 15.61
CA ALA A 327 108.96 25.39 15.16
C ALA A 327 109.97 25.86 16.22
N GLU A 328 109.56 25.96 17.49
CA GLU A 328 110.44 26.29 18.62
C GLU A 328 111.57 25.27 18.82
N LEU A 329 111.28 23.97 18.68
CA LEU A 329 112.32 22.93 18.70
C LEU A 329 113.33 23.07 17.56
N GLY A 330 112.92 23.60 16.41
CA GLY A 330 113.83 23.90 15.30
C GLY A 330 114.80 25.02 15.64
N ILE A 331 114.28 26.08 16.27
CA ILE A 331 115.11 27.18 16.76
C ILE A 331 116.08 26.68 17.83
N LEU A 332 115.62 25.79 18.73
CA LEU A 332 116.48 25.17 19.73
C LEU A 332 117.57 24.29 19.09
N GLY A 333 117.23 23.50 18.08
CA GLY A 333 118.20 22.71 17.31
C GLY A 333 119.28 23.57 16.66
N ALA A 334 118.88 24.65 15.99
CA ALA A 334 119.82 25.60 15.39
C ALA A 334 120.72 26.27 16.46
N SER A 335 120.15 26.63 17.61
CA SER A 335 120.90 27.20 18.74
C SER A 335 121.92 26.21 19.31
N LEU A 336 121.53 24.93 19.48
CA LEU A 336 122.43 23.87 19.94
C LEU A 336 123.54 23.58 18.93
N TYR A 337 123.23 23.63 17.64
CA TYR A 337 124.22 23.52 16.57
C TYR A 337 125.28 24.63 16.67
N ASN A 338 124.84 25.88 16.87
CA ASN A 338 125.74 27.02 17.07
C ASN A 338 126.55 26.90 18.36
N MET A 339 125.94 26.44 19.45
CA MET A 339 126.64 26.18 20.71
C MET A 339 127.73 25.13 20.53
N ARG A 340 127.43 24.00 19.86
CA ARG A 340 128.41 22.98 19.53
C ARG A 340 129.55 23.55 18.69
N ASN A 341 129.26 24.31 17.64
CA ASN A 341 130.29 24.91 16.77
C ASN A 341 131.20 25.86 17.55
N THR A 342 130.63 26.61 18.49
CA THR A 342 131.40 27.47 19.39
C THR A 342 132.33 26.64 20.28
N LEU A 343 131.84 25.53 20.85
CA LEU A 343 132.66 24.63 21.66
C LEU A 343 133.76 23.94 20.84
N VAL A 344 133.48 23.52 19.61
CA VAL A 344 134.50 23.02 18.66
C VAL A 344 135.57 24.08 18.42
N ALA A 345 135.17 25.33 18.12
CA ALA A 345 136.10 26.42 17.88
C ALA A 345 136.98 26.73 19.10
N ILE A 346 136.41 26.65 20.32
CA ILE A 346 137.14 26.74 21.58
C ILE A 346 138.16 25.60 21.71
N THR A 347 137.75 24.35 21.44
CA THR A 347 138.66 23.18 21.43
C THR A 347 139.84 23.41 20.51
N ASP A 348 139.56 23.86 19.28
CA ASP A 348 140.56 24.06 18.25
C ASP A 348 141.48 25.25 18.57
N ALA A 349 141.13 26.13 19.52
CA ALA A 349 142.01 27.19 20.02
C ALA A 349 143.02 26.65 21.04
N PHE A 350 142.65 25.59 21.78
CA PHE A 350 143.49 24.95 22.80
C PHE A 350 144.38 23.84 22.25
N THR A 351 144.20 23.41 20.99
CA THR A 351 145.07 22.44 20.30
C THR A 351 146.26 23.08 19.57
N VAL A 352 146.49 24.39 19.73
CA VAL A 352 147.65 25.09 19.15
C VAL A 352 148.95 24.64 19.86
N PRO A 353 150.04 24.28 19.15
CA PRO A 353 151.22 23.64 19.74
C PRO A 353 151.95 24.46 20.83
N ASN A 354 152.52 23.75 21.81
CA ASN A 354 153.13 24.15 23.09
C ASN A 354 154.24 25.24 23.13
N GLU A 355 154.40 26.11 22.13
CA GLU A 355 155.43 27.17 22.13
C GLU A 355 154.87 28.58 21.94
N VAL A 356 153.59 28.80 22.25
CA VAL A 356 152.96 30.10 22.04
C VAL A 356 152.54 30.71 23.37
N SER A 357 152.89 31.97 23.59
CA SER A 357 152.60 32.68 24.84
C SER A 357 151.11 32.69 25.14
N GLN A 358 150.72 32.75 26.43
CA GLN A 358 149.31 32.86 26.86
C GLN A 358 148.54 33.92 26.07
N GLN A 359 149.21 35.00 25.66
CA GLN A 359 148.62 36.10 24.90
C GLN A 359 148.12 35.66 23.52
N THR A 360 148.81 34.73 22.87
CA THR A 360 148.42 34.23 21.54
C THR A 360 147.32 33.18 21.61
N ILE A 361 147.23 32.40 22.70
CA ILE A 361 146.07 31.54 22.98
C ILE A 361 144.84 32.42 23.22
N TRP A 362 144.97 33.52 23.97
CA TRP A 362 143.90 34.49 24.18
C TRP A 362 143.48 35.21 22.90
N ASP A 363 144.42 35.58 22.02
CA ASP A 363 144.12 36.19 20.73
C ASP A 363 143.47 35.18 19.76
N ALA A 364 143.92 33.92 19.74
CA ALA A 364 143.28 32.85 18.98
C ALA A 364 141.86 32.52 19.49
N PHE A 365 141.68 32.49 20.81
CA PHE A 365 140.38 32.29 21.46
C PHE A 365 139.42 33.44 21.16
N ARG A 366 139.88 34.71 21.22
CA ARG A 366 139.09 35.89 20.82
C ARG A 366 138.76 35.89 19.33
N PHE A 367 139.71 35.54 18.48
CA PHE A 367 139.50 35.48 17.03
C PHE A 367 138.46 34.41 16.67
N LYS A 368 138.55 33.22 17.27
CA LYS A 368 137.61 32.11 17.01
C LYS A 368 136.22 32.34 17.61
N LEU A 369 136.11 32.97 18.79
CA LEU A 369 134.80 33.34 19.36
C LEU A 369 134.07 34.41 18.55
N ASN A 370 134.79 35.39 18.01
CA ASN A 370 134.21 36.42 17.14
C ASN A 370 133.82 35.88 15.75
N GLY A 371 134.40 34.75 15.32
CA GLY A 371 134.04 34.07 14.07
C GLY A 371 132.89 33.05 14.20
N ALA A 372 132.63 32.53 15.41
CA ALA A 372 131.58 31.53 15.66
C ALA A 372 130.18 32.13 15.96
N SER A 373 130.08 33.47 16.03
CA SER A 373 128.85 34.23 16.36
C SER A 373 128.12 34.82 15.15
N THR A 374 128.59 34.53 13.94
CA THR A 374 127.87 34.70 12.66
C THR A 374 127.51 33.35 12.10
#